data_AF-A0A9X0CGV7-F1
#
_entry.id   AF-A0A9X0CGV7-F1
#
_cell.length_a   1.000
_cell.length_b   1.000
_cell.length_c   1.000
_cell.angle_alpha   90.00
_cell.angle_beta   90.00
_cell.angle_gamma   90.00
#
_symmetry.space_group_name_H-M   'P 1'
#
loop_
_entity.id
_entity.type
_entity.pdbx_description
1 polymer ?
#
loop_
_entity_poly.entity_id
_entity_poly.type
_entity_poly.pdbx_seq_one_letter_code
_entity_poly.pdbx_strand_id
1 'polypeptide(L)'
;MMPAEDLDLSRSQTPNQKVFWKEEREEEAIYSVSLKKVRYRSSDKLLPSSPVDGEEPVSHLQWETWRIRTIKAGSVAKLVEHLAPSNASLEEVDPGYLIAFLNTYRTFAKTTEIADLLFQRYRLFVQNEAQEKEDVVEQVLRGVASVFKVWVEHFPLDFDDPPKYMSLNRILSFVKSDMKNSYGDELKKKIKDRLDKFQITPYEDEDIDIVTCQFPVTPKMMYGVKEDMSVIPEEFTDLDLLSIPSMNALSN
;
A
#
# COMPACT_ATOMS: atom_id res chain seq x y z
N MET A 1 -32.98 -30.49 23.86
CA MET A 1 -32.54 -30.50 22.44
C MET A 1 -33.14 -29.26 21.81
N MET A 2 -32.32 -28.24 21.51
CA MET A 2 -32.80 -26.97 20.94
C MET A 2 -32.90 -27.10 19.41
N PRO A 3 -33.89 -26.45 18.76
CA PRO A 3 -33.93 -26.36 17.30
C PRO A 3 -32.85 -25.40 16.81
N ALA A 4 -32.35 -25.62 15.60
CA ALA A 4 -31.44 -24.69 14.94
C ALA A 4 -32.21 -23.45 14.45
N GLU A 5 -31.61 -22.27 14.60
CA GLU A 5 -32.13 -21.04 14.02
C GLU A 5 -31.82 -21.02 12.51
N ASP A 6 -32.86 -20.80 11.70
CA ASP A 6 -32.73 -20.73 10.25
C ASP A 6 -31.92 -19.51 9.82
N LEU A 7 -30.71 -19.76 9.31
CA LEU A 7 -29.93 -18.75 8.59
C LEU A 7 -30.55 -18.52 7.22
N ASP A 8 -31.32 -17.44 7.08
CA ASP A 8 -31.92 -17.01 5.82
C ASP A 8 -30.84 -16.77 4.74
N LEU A 9 -30.77 -17.70 3.78
CA LEU A 9 -29.86 -17.65 2.64
C LEU A 9 -30.46 -16.97 1.40
N SER A 10 -31.64 -16.35 1.50
CA SER A 10 -32.40 -15.82 0.36
C SER A 10 -32.00 -14.41 -0.12
N ARG A 11 -30.70 -14.11 -0.19
CA ARG A 11 -30.19 -12.91 -0.88
C ARG A 11 -29.39 -13.31 -2.12
N SER A 12 -29.74 -12.73 -3.28
CA SER A 12 -29.12 -13.06 -4.58
C SER A 12 -27.60 -12.87 -4.56
N GLN A 13 -26.86 -13.97 -4.40
CA GLN A 13 -25.40 -13.96 -4.34
C GLN A 13 -24.83 -13.65 -5.72
N THR A 14 -24.19 -12.48 -5.87
CA THR A 14 -23.38 -12.20 -7.04
C THR A 14 -22.14 -13.11 -7.03
N PRO A 15 -21.70 -13.63 -8.19
CA PRO A 15 -20.42 -14.34 -8.24
C PRO A 15 -19.31 -13.37 -7.81
N ASN A 16 -18.42 -13.83 -6.92
CA ASN A 16 -17.35 -13.08 -6.22
C ASN A 16 -17.69 -12.45 -4.85
N GLN A 17 -18.85 -12.69 -4.24
CA GLN A 17 -19.10 -12.22 -2.87
C GLN A 17 -18.14 -12.87 -1.84
N LYS A 18 -17.42 -12.03 -1.07
CA LYS A 18 -16.62 -12.40 0.12
C LYS A 18 -17.54 -12.30 1.35
N VAL A 19 -17.73 -13.40 2.07
CA VAL A 19 -18.58 -13.48 3.27
C VAL A 19 -17.69 -13.69 4.50
N PHE A 20 -17.85 -12.87 5.53
CA PHE A 20 -17.14 -13.06 6.80
C PHE A 20 -17.53 -14.41 7.43
N TRP A 21 -16.53 -15.14 7.94
CA TRP A 21 -16.75 -16.48 8.52
C TRP A 21 -16.39 -16.55 10.00
N LYS A 22 -15.18 -16.14 10.38
CA LYS A 22 -14.77 -16.06 11.80
C LYS A 22 -13.61 -15.10 12.01
N GLU A 23 -13.38 -14.75 13.28
CA GLU A 23 -12.09 -14.21 13.74
C GLU A 23 -11.17 -15.38 14.15
N GLU A 24 -9.87 -15.24 13.92
CA GLU A 24 -8.84 -16.21 14.26
C GLU A 24 -7.72 -15.51 15.01
N ARG A 25 -7.29 -16.07 16.14
CA ARG A 25 -6.29 -15.47 17.04
C ARG A 25 -5.08 -16.38 17.13
N GLU A 26 -3.92 -15.80 16.87
CA GLU A 26 -2.59 -16.40 17.01
C GLU A 26 -1.80 -15.61 18.05
N GLU A 27 -0.66 -16.17 18.46
CA GLU A 27 0.14 -15.72 19.62
C GLU A 27 0.54 -14.23 19.60
N GLU A 28 0.63 -13.62 18.42
CA GLU A 28 0.88 -12.18 18.25
C GLU A 28 -0.02 -11.50 17.20
N ALA A 29 -1.13 -12.12 16.77
CA ALA A 29 -1.94 -11.58 15.68
C ALA A 29 -3.42 -11.98 15.71
N ILE A 30 -4.27 -11.12 15.15
CA ILE A 30 -5.70 -11.33 14.99
C ILE A 30 -6.03 -11.21 13.50
N TYR A 31 -6.70 -12.22 12.95
CA TYR A 31 -7.07 -12.28 11.54
C TYR A 31 -8.60 -12.36 11.37
N SER A 32 -9.10 -11.67 10.35
CA SER A 32 -10.43 -11.89 9.80
C SER A 32 -10.35 -13.00 8.76
N VAL A 33 -11.12 -14.08 8.94
CA VAL A 33 -11.27 -15.15 7.96
C VAL A 33 -12.59 -14.96 7.24
N SER A 34 -12.54 -14.93 5.91
CA SER A 34 -13.72 -14.84 5.05
C SER A 34 -13.69 -15.91 3.98
N LEU A 35 -14.86 -16.29 3.48
CA LEU A 35 -15.03 -17.25 2.40
C LEU A 35 -15.44 -16.50 1.12
N LYS A 36 -14.70 -16.68 0.02
CA LYS A 36 -15.02 -16.12 -1.30
C LYS A 36 -15.50 -17.23 -2.22
N LYS A 37 -16.74 -17.12 -2.69
CA LYS A 37 -17.33 -18.07 -3.65
C LYS A 37 -16.98 -17.65 -5.09
N VAL A 38 -16.27 -18.51 -5.80
CA VAL A 38 -15.82 -18.32 -7.19
C VAL A 38 -16.55 -19.33 -8.08
N ARG A 39 -17.02 -18.92 -9.26
CA ARG A 39 -17.61 -19.84 -10.26
C ARG A 39 -16.54 -20.28 -11.24
N TYR A 40 -16.42 -21.59 -11.47
CA TYR A 40 -15.78 -22.06 -12.69
C TYR A 40 -16.73 -21.85 -13.87
N ARG A 41 -16.36 -20.93 -14.77
CA ARG A 41 -16.93 -20.92 -16.12
C ARG A 41 -16.11 -21.88 -16.96
N SER A 42 -16.66 -23.08 -17.24
CA SER A 42 -16.09 -23.91 -18.29
C SER A 42 -15.96 -23.07 -19.55
N SER A 43 -14.74 -22.97 -20.06
CA SER A 43 -14.38 -22.13 -21.19
C SER A 43 -13.93 -23.00 -22.36
N ASP A 44 -14.58 -24.16 -22.52
CA ASP A 44 -14.42 -25.02 -23.69
C ASP A 44 -14.99 -24.33 -24.94
N LYS A 45 -14.14 -23.51 -25.56
CA LYS A 45 -14.27 -23.06 -26.95
C LYS A 45 -13.27 -23.75 -27.88
N LEU A 46 -12.74 -24.92 -27.48
CA LEU A 46 -11.72 -25.66 -28.22
C LEU A 46 -12.10 -27.10 -28.57
N LEU A 47 -13.34 -27.53 -28.30
CA LEU A 47 -13.88 -28.80 -28.81
C LEU A 47 -14.81 -28.53 -30.00
N PRO A 48 -14.52 -29.06 -31.21
CA PRO A 48 -15.47 -29.05 -32.31
C PRO A 48 -16.56 -30.09 -32.04
N SER A 49 -17.65 -29.66 -31.40
CA SER A 49 -18.81 -30.49 -31.12
C SER A 49 -19.59 -30.83 -32.40
N SER A 50 -19.26 -31.96 -33.02
CA SER A 50 -20.26 -32.73 -33.75
C SER A 50 -21.04 -33.55 -32.72
N PRO A 51 -22.34 -33.29 -32.49
CA PRO A 51 -23.09 -33.98 -31.46
C PRO A 51 -23.44 -35.40 -31.92
N VAL A 52 -22.81 -36.38 -31.31
CA VAL A 52 -23.31 -37.77 -31.27
C VAL A 52 -23.65 -38.06 -29.82
N ASP A 53 -24.95 -38.14 -29.57
CA ASP A 53 -25.59 -38.47 -28.28
C ASP A 53 -25.46 -37.44 -27.13
N GLY A 54 -26.16 -36.31 -27.29
CA GLY A 54 -27.07 -35.74 -26.27
C GLY A 54 -26.51 -35.09 -24.99
N GLU A 55 -25.51 -35.68 -24.34
CA GLU A 55 -25.13 -35.37 -22.95
C GLU A 55 -23.70 -34.79 -22.90
N GLU A 56 -23.59 -33.45 -22.84
CA GLU A 56 -22.31 -32.83 -22.45
C GLU A 56 -21.90 -33.32 -21.06
N PRO A 57 -20.62 -33.68 -20.81
CA PRO A 57 -20.17 -34.05 -19.48
C PRO A 57 -20.21 -32.83 -18.55
N VAL A 58 -21.32 -32.68 -17.83
CA VAL A 58 -21.56 -31.58 -16.89
C VAL A 58 -20.47 -31.58 -15.83
N SER A 59 -19.59 -30.58 -15.85
CA SER A 59 -18.66 -30.36 -14.75
C SER A 59 -19.44 -30.03 -13.48
N HIS A 60 -19.57 -31.03 -12.59
CA HIS A 60 -20.41 -30.96 -11.40
C HIS A 60 -19.84 -30.00 -10.33
N LEU A 61 -18.55 -29.63 -10.41
CA LEU A 61 -17.92 -28.59 -9.60
C LEU A 61 -18.03 -27.22 -10.27
N GLN A 62 -19.21 -26.62 -10.22
CA GLN A 62 -19.44 -25.27 -10.76
C GLN A 62 -18.90 -24.14 -9.87
N TRP A 63 -18.59 -24.42 -8.60
CA TRP A 63 -18.20 -23.41 -7.61
C TRP A 63 -17.11 -23.93 -6.69
N GLU A 64 -16.17 -23.06 -6.35
CA GLU A 64 -15.18 -23.28 -5.29
C GLU A 64 -15.27 -22.15 -4.26
N THR A 65 -14.96 -22.47 -3.01
CA THR A 65 -14.98 -21.52 -1.90
C THR A 65 -13.57 -21.38 -1.34
N TRP A 66 -12.98 -20.21 -1.57
CA TRP A 66 -11.60 -19.89 -1.20
C TRP A 66 -11.58 -19.23 0.18
N ARG A 67 -10.72 -19.71 1.09
CA ARG A 67 -10.53 -19.15 2.43
C ARG A 67 -9.54 -17.98 2.36
N ILE A 68 -10.05 -16.76 2.45
CA ILE A 68 -9.22 -15.54 2.49
C ILE A 68 -8.96 -15.17 3.95
N ARG A 69 -7.69 -14.98 4.29
CA ARG A 69 -7.23 -14.51 5.61
C ARG A 69 -6.68 -13.10 5.49
N THR A 70 -7.22 -12.15 6.26
CA THR A 70 -6.78 -10.75 6.29
C THR A 70 -6.39 -10.37 7.71
N ILE A 71 -5.19 -9.81 7.92
CA ILE A 71 -4.77 -9.37 9.26
C ILE A 71 -5.61 -8.16 9.73
N LYS A 72 -6.04 -8.17 11.00
CA LYS A 72 -6.73 -7.04 11.66
C LYS A 72 -5.78 -6.27 12.58
N ALA A 73 -4.92 -6.98 13.29
CA ALA A 73 -3.94 -6.45 14.22
C ALA A 73 -2.83 -7.49 14.44
N GLY A 74 -1.64 -7.05 14.85
CA GLY A 74 -0.57 -7.93 15.32
C GLY A 74 0.71 -7.18 15.66
N SER A 75 1.74 -7.92 16.09
CA SER A 75 3.10 -7.39 16.25
C SER A 75 3.64 -6.86 14.91
N VAL A 76 4.65 -5.97 14.96
CA VAL A 76 5.30 -5.45 13.74
C VAL A 76 5.83 -6.59 12.87
N ALA A 77 6.39 -7.63 13.49
CA ALA A 77 6.81 -8.86 12.82
C ALA A 77 5.66 -9.55 12.07
N LYS A 78 4.48 -9.70 12.70
CA LYS A 78 3.30 -10.30 12.06
C LYS A 78 2.68 -9.43 10.96
N LEU A 79 2.74 -8.11 11.09
CA LEU A 79 2.34 -7.20 10.02
C LEU A 79 3.25 -7.32 8.80
N VAL A 80 4.58 -7.43 9.00
CA VAL A 80 5.57 -7.62 7.93
C VAL A 80 5.49 -9.01 7.30
N GLU A 81 5.25 -10.06 8.09
CA GLU A 81 4.97 -11.42 7.61
C GLU A 81 3.78 -11.43 6.61
N HIS A 82 2.75 -10.63 6.88
CA HIS A 82 1.57 -10.51 6.01
C HIS A 82 1.82 -9.71 4.71
N LEU A 83 2.95 -9.01 4.57
CA LEU A 83 3.34 -8.37 3.29
C LEU A 83 3.85 -9.37 2.25
N ALA A 84 4.33 -10.53 2.69
CA ALA A 84 4.85 -11.60 1.82
C ALA A 84 4.48 -12.99 2.39
N PRO A 85 3.19 -13.37 2.45
CA PRO A 85 2.73 -14.57 3.12
C PRO A 85 3.17 -15.85 2.40
N SER A 86 3.37 -16.91 3.18
CA SER A 86 3.73 -18.26 2.72
C SER A 86 2.53 -19.21 2.58
N ASN A 87 1.33 -18.78 3.03
CA ASN A 87 0.17 -19.64 3.24
C ASN A 87 -1.09 -19.23 2.45
N ALA A 88 -0.93 -18.30 1.51
CA ALA A 88 -1.98 -17.75 0.64
C ALA A 88 -1.33 -17.36 -0.68
N SER A 89 -1.92 -17.70 -1.84
CA SER A 89 -1.34 -17.36 -3.15
C SER A 89 -1.12 -15.84 -3.30
N LEU A 90 -0.20 -15.40 -4.17
CA LEU A 90 0.01 -13.97 -4.43
C LEU A 90 -1.28 -13.27 -4.92
N GLU A 91 -2.20 -13.99 -5.55
CA GLU A 91 -3.52 -13.50 -5.98
C GLU A 91 -4.53 -13.34 -4.82
N GLU A 92 -4.25 -13.94 -3.65
CA GLU A 92 -5.06 -13.84 -2.44
C GLU A 92 -4.60 -12.71 -1.51
N VAL A 93 -3.37 -12.21 -1.70
CA VAL A 93 -2.81 -11.08 -0.96
C VAL A 93 -3.50 -9.80 -1.40
N ASP A 94 -4.15 -9.10 -0.46
CA ASP A 94 -4.80 -7.82 -0.73
C ASP A 94 -3.76 -6.75 -1.12
N PRO A 95 -3.74 -6.25 -2.38
CA PRO A 95 -2.78 -5.21 -2.78
C PRO A 95 -2.95 -3.91 -1.99
N GLY A 96 -4.16 -3.66 -1.47
CA GLY A 96 -4.46 -2.53 -0.60
C GLY A 96 -3.73 -2.61 0.74
N TYR A 97 -3.43 -3.80 1.25
CA TYR A 97 -2.70 -3.98 2.51
C TYR A 97 -1.26 -3.42 2.43
N LEU A 98 -0.53 -3.74 1.36
CA LEU A 98 0.83 -3.22 1.14
C LEU A 98 0.84 -1.68 1.12
N ILE A 99 -0.08 -1.08 0.37
CA ILE A 99 -0.17 0.38 0.24
C ILE A 99 -0.61 1.02 1.56
N ALA A 100 -1.60 0.46 2.27
CA ALA A 100 -2.04 0.96 3.57
C ALA A 100 -0.91 0.88 4.62
N PHE A 101 -0.16 -0.22 4.64
CA PHE A 101 0.99 -0.40 5.52
C PHE A 101 2.09 0.63 5.23
N LEU A 102 2.54 0.76 3.97
CA LEU A 102 3.60 1.70 3.60
C LEU A 102 3.24 3.18 3.80
N ASN A 103 1.95 3.52 3.73
CA ASN A 103 1.47 4.86 4.11
C ASN A 103 1.56 5.12 5.63
N THR A 104 1.34 4.11 6.48
CA THR A 104 1.04 4.32 7.91
C THR A 104 2.09 3.80 8.90
N TYR A 105 3.01 2.92 8.50
CA TYR A 105 3.91 2.21 9.43
C TYR A 105 4.77 3.13 10.31
N ARG A 106 5.12 4.33 9.84
CA ARG A 106 5.92 5.34 10.58
C ARG A 106 5.26 5.77 11.89
N THR A 107 3.96 5.51 12.07
CA THR A 107 3.23 5.75 13.33
C THR A 107 3.52 4.72 14.42
N PHE A 108 4.08 3.54 14.08
CA PHE A 108 4.30 2.43 15.01
C PHE A 108 5.63 1.68 14.85
N ALA A 109 6.40 1.89 13.78
CA ALA A 109 7.66 1.20 13.49
C ALA A 109 8.66 2.09 12.72
N LYS A 110 9.94 1.71 12.74
CA LYS A 110 11.01 2.42 12.00
C LYS A 110 11.31 1.77 10.64
N THR A 111 11.72 2.55 9.64
CA THR A 111 12.17 2.06 8.33
C THR A 111 13.20 0.93 8.43
N THR A 112 14.19 1.07 9.32
CA THR A 112 15.24 0.07 9.55
C THR A 112 14.71 -1.24 10.13
N GLU A 113 13.68 -1.17 10.99
CA GLU A 113 13.06 -2.33 11.64
C GLU A 113 12.24 -3.14 10.63
N ILE A 114 11.43 -2.46 9.80
CA ILE A 114 10.67 -3.10 8.71
C ILE A 114 11.62 -3.75 7.69
N ALA A 115 12.70 -3.08 7.32
CA ALA A 115 13.71 -3.62 6.40
C ALA A 115 14.39 -4.89 6.99
N ASP A 116 14.73 -4.88 8.28
CA ASP A 116 15.38 -6.01 8.94
C ASP A 116 14.46 -7.24 9.06
N LEU A 117 13.17 -7.03 9.36
CA LEU A 117 12.17 -8.10 9.34
C LEU A 117 11.98 -8.71 7.94
N LEU A 118 12.02 -7.89 6.88
CA LEU A 118 12.00 -8.37 5.50
C LEU A 118 13.28 -9.15 5.12
N PHE A 119 14.46 -8.68 5.54
CA PHE A 119 15.73 -9.42 5.34
C PHE A 119 15.70 -10.77 6.06
N GLN A 120 15.26 -10.79 7.32
CA GLN A 120 15.13 -12.02 8.12
C GLN A 120 14.17 -13.00 7.46
N ARG A 121 13.00 -12.51 7.00
CA ARG A 121 11.99 -13.33 6.30
C ARG A 121 12.56 -13.96 5.03
N TYR A 122 13.27 -13.20 4.20
CA TYR A 122 13.90 -13.73 2.99
C TYR A 122 14.93 -14.82 3.32
N ARG A 123 15.85 -14.54 4.26
CA ARG A 123 16.91 -15.47 4.66
C ARG A 123 16.37 -16.77 5.25
N LEU A 124 15.28 -16.70 6.03
CA LEU A 124 14.64 -17.88 6.62
C LEU A 124 14.14 -18.84 5.54
N PHE A 125 13.48 -18.34 4.48
CA PHE A 125 13.00 -19.20 3.40
C PHE A 125 14.11 -19.70 2.47
N VAL A 126 15.20 -18.95 2.28
CA VAL A 126 16.40 -19.48 1.59
C VAL A 126 17.10 -20.57 2.40
N GLN A 127 17.23 -20.41 3.71
CA GLN A 127 17.88 -21.40 4.58
C GLN A 127 17.05 -22.69 4.73
N ASN A 128 15.71 -22.56 4.71
CA ASN A 128 14.78 -23.69 4.85
C ASN A 128 14.25 -24.22 3.50
N GLU A 129 14.88 -23.87 2.37
CA GLU A 129 14.43 -24.23 1.01
C GLU A 129 14.30 -25.76 0.80
N ALA A 130 15.02 -26.58 1.59
CA ALA A 130 14.93 -28.05 1.57
C ALA A 130 13.79 -28.65 2.44
N GLN A 131 13.12 -27.84 3.27
CA GLN A 131 12.03 -28.28 4.17
C GLN A 131 10.67 -27.75 3.73
N GLU A 132 10.65 -26.56 3.14
CA GLU A 132 9.47 -25.95 2.56
C GLU A 132 9.24 -26.43 1.12
N LYS A 133 8.02 -26.20 0.59
CA LYS A 133 7.77 -26.46 -0.83
C LYS A 133 8.38 -25.36 -1.70
N GLU A 134 8.91 -25.72 -2.87
CA GLU A 134 9.56 -24.79 -3.80
C GLU A 134 8.65 -23.62 -4.22
N ASP A 135 7.37 -23.89 -4.47
CA ASP A 135 6.36 -22.87 -4.82
C ASP A 135 6.14 -21.85 -3.69
N VAL A 136 6.08 -22.33 -2.44
CA VAL A 136 5.96 -21.50 -1.24
C VAL A 136 7.21 -20.65 -1.03
N VAL A 137 8.40 -21.24 -1.14
CA VAL A 137 9.68 -20.52 -1.02
C VAL A 137 9.73 -19.41 -2.05
N GLU A 138 9.61 -19.77 -3.33
CA GLU A 138 9.76 -18.83 -4.45
C GLU A 138 8.71 -17.71 -4.39
N GLN A 139 7.49 -18.01 -3.94
CA GLN A 139 6.48 -16.99 -3.68
C GLN A 139 6.90 -16.01 -2.59
N VAL A 140 7.43 -16.46 -1.44
CA VAL A 140 7.87 -15.55 -0.37
C VAL A 140 9.05 -14.70 -0.83
N LEU A 141 10.02 -15.28 -1.52
CA LEU A 141 11.18 -14.55 -2.05
C LEU A 141 10.75 -13.45 -3.03
N ARG A 142 9.84 -13.79 -3.96
CA ARG A 142 9.22 -12.85 -4.90
C ARG A 142 8.39 -11.78 -4.18
N GLY A 143 7.65 -12.15 -3.14
CA GLY A 143 6.85 -11.25 -2.32
C GLY A 143 7.73 -10.18 -1.65
N VAL A 144 8.79 -10.60 -0.94
CA VAL A 144 9.73 -9.67 -0.29
C VAL A 144 10.41 -8.73 -1.30
N ALA A 145 10.84 -9.25 -2.45
CA ALA A 145 11.39 -8.41 -3.52
C ALA A 145 10.38 -7.38 -4.06
N SER A 146 9.11 -7.79 -4.21
CA SER A 146 8.02 -6.94 -4.67
C SER A 146 7.70 -5.83 -3.66
N VAL A 147 7.71 -6.14 -2.36
CA VAL A 147 7.56 -5.15 -1.27
C VAL A 147 8.67 -4.10 -1.35
N PHE A 148 9.94 -4.50 -1.41
CA PHE A 148 11.05 -3.56 -1.53
C PHE A 148 10.98 -2.71 -2.81
N LYS A 149 10.59 -3.30 -3.94
CA LYS A 149 10.40 -2.59 -5.22
C LYS A 149 9.36 -1.48 -5.08
N VAL A 150 8.15 -1.81 -4.63
CA VAL A 150 7.06 -0.83 -4.43
C VAL A 150 7.49 0.25 -3.45
N TRP A 151 8.17 -0.13 -2.36
CA TRP A 151 8.62 0.77 -1.30
C TRP A 151 9.62 1.82 -1.82
N VAL A 152 10.69 1.40 -2.51
CA VAL A 152 11.74 2.28 -3.08
C VAL A 152 11.21 3.14 -4.25
N GLU A 153 10.21 2.65 -5.00
CA GLU A 153 9.57 3.39 -6.09
C GLU A 153 8.64 4.50 -5.57
N HIS A 154 7.70 4.16 -4.69
CA HIS A 154 6.53 5.00 -4.37
C HIS A 154 6.68 5.80 -3.07
N PHE A 155 7.59 5.41 -2.16
CA PHE A 155 7.81 6.09 -0.88
C PHE A 155 9.29 6.48 -0.70
N PRO A 156 9.86 7.31 -1.61
CA PRO A 156 11.29 7.64 -1.57
C PRO A 156 11.72 8.34 -0.28
N LEU A 157 10.85 9.13 0.35
CA LEU A 157 11.15 9.91 1.55
C LEU A 157 11.58 9.05 2.76
N ASP A 158 11.29 7.75 2.74
CA ASP A 158 11.73 6.80 3.78
C ASP A 158 13.22 6.49 3.72
N PHE A 159 13.84 6.81 2.59
CA PHE A 159 15.21 6.53 2.20
C PHE A 159 16.02 7.80 1.95
N ASP A 160 15.41 8.96 2.23
CA ASP A 160 16.04 10.27 2.16
C ASP A 160 16.73 10.56 3.51
N ASP A 161 17.76 9.77 3.81
CA ASP A 161 18.62 9.91 4.99
C ASP A 161 20.04 10.43 4.63
N PRO A 162 20.18 11.69 4.15
CA PRO A 162 21.46 12.27 3.76
C PRO A 162 22.43 12.44 4.95
N PRO A 163 23.75 12.52 4.70
CA PRO A 163 24.40 12.45 3.40
C PRO A 163 24.76 11.01 2.96
N LYS A 164 24.50 10.01 3.83
CA LYS A 164 24.99 8.64 3.63
C LYS A 164 23.94 7.67 3.08
N TYR A 165 22.66 8.04 3.12
CA TYR A 165 21.54 7.22 2.64
C TYR A 165 21.62 5.77 3.15
N MET A 166 21.78 5.63 4.48
CA MET A 166 22.19 4.38 5.12
C MET A 166 21.13 3.30 4.99
N SER A 167 19.85 3.68 5.11
CA SER A 167 18.73 2.74 4.96
C SER A 167 18.71 2.14 3.55
N LEU A 168 18.88 2.99 2.53
CA LEU A 168 18.87 2.57 1.13
C LEU A 168 20.11 1.75 0.75
N ASN A 169 21.30 2.14 1.24
CA ASN A 169 22.54 1.39 1.04
C ASN A 169 22.53 0.03 1.74
N ARG A 170 21.83 -0.11 2.88
CA ARG A 170 21.66 -1.39 3.58
C ARG A 170 20.80 -2.36 2.76
N ILE A 171 19.69 -1.89 2.18
CA ILE A 171 18.89 -2.67 1.23
C ILE A 171 19.73 -3.02 0.00
N LEU A 172 20.48 -2.07 -0.58
CA LEU A 172 21.36 -2.34 -1.72
C LEU A 172 22.40 -3.43 -1.42
N SER A 173 22.92 -3.47 -0.19
CA SER A 173 23.90 -4.48 0.24
C SER A 173 23.26 -5.85 0.36
N PHE A 174 22.10 -5.94 1.01
CA PHE A 174 21.29 -7.16 1.11
C PHE A 174 20.91 -7.71 -0.28
N VAL A 175 20.44 -6.86 -1.20
CA VAL A 175 20.07 -7.27 -2.57
C VAL A 175 21.27 -7.82 -3.35
N LYS A 176 22.50 -7.37 -3.06
CA LYS A 176 23.73 -7.87 -3.70
C LYS A 176 24.23 -9.19 -3.10
N SER A 177 24.02 -9.43 -1.80
CA SER A 177 24.58 -10.60 -1.11
C SER A 177 23.62 -11.77 -1.03
N ASP A 178 22.33 -11.51 -0.85
CA ASP A 178 21.37 -12.53 -0.41
C ASP A 178 20.30 -12.86 -1.46
N MET A 179 19.91 -11.90 -2.32
CA MET A 179 18.79 -12.10 -3.24
C MET A 179 19.17 -12.86 -4.52
N LYS A 180 18.33 -13.85 -4.91
CA LYS A 180 18.38 -14.51 -6.24
C LYS A 180 18.31 -13.43 -7.35
N ASN A 181 19.19 -13.53 -8.36
CA ASN A 181 19.32 -12.54 -9.45
C ASN A 181 17.98 -12.26 -10.18
N SER A 182 17.13 -13.28 -10.33
CA SER A 182 15.78 -13.20 -10.92
C SER A 182 14.91 -12.09 -10.34
N TYR A 183 15.11 -11.76 -9.05
CA TYR A 183 14.42 -10.68 -8.35
C TYR A 183 15.35 -9.50 -8.04
N GLY A 184 16.60 -9.79 -7.70
CA GLY A 184 17.56 -8.81 -7.22
C GLY A 184 18.01 -7.80 -8.28
N ASP A 185 18.12 -8.17 -9.55
CA ASP A 185 18.72 -7.29 -10.56
C ASP A 185 17.89 -6.04 -10.88
N GLU A 186 16.56 -6.18 -11.03
CA GLU A 186 15.68 -5.03 -11.27
C GLU A 186 15.63 -4.09 -10.05
N LEU A 187 15.55 -4.67 -8.84
CA LEU A 187 15.53 -3.93 -7.59
C LEU A 187 16.86 -3.20 -7.35
N LYS A 188 18.00 -3.87 -7.57
CA LYS A 188 19.35 -3.29 -7.51
C LYS A 188 19.50 -2.10 -8.45
N LYS A 189 18.95 -2.18 -9.67
CA LYS A 189 18.93 -1.05 -10.60
C LYS A 189 18.13 0.12 -10.02
N LYS A 190 16.88 -0.12 -9.59
CA LYS A 190 16.00 0.93 -9.04
C LYS A 190 16.57 1.61 -7.79
N ILE A 191 17.27 0.87 -6.94
CA ILE A 191 17.94 1.43 -5.76
C ILE A 191 19.11 2.34 -6.17
N LYS A 192 19.90 1.96 -7.19
CA LYS A 192 20.94 2.85 -7.75
C LYS A 192 20.33 4.09 -8.40
N ASP A 193 19.36 3.91 -9.29
CA ASP A 193 18.63 5.01 -9.95
C ASP A 193 17.98 5.98 -8.92
N ARG A 194 17.70 5.52 -7.69
CA ARG A 194 17.24 6.34 -6.56
C ARG A 194 18.37 7.06 -5.84
N LEU A 195 19.47 6.38 -5.51
CA LEU A 195 20.66 6.98 -4.89
C LEU A 195 21.23 8.10 -5.77
N ASP A 196 21.32 7.88 -7.08
CA ASP A 196 21.80 8.87 -8.03
C ASP A 196 20.90 10.13 -8.00
N LYS A 197 19.57 9.98 -7.94
CA LYS A 197 18.62 11.11 -7.83
C LYS A 197 18.77 11.91 -6.52
N PHE A 198 19.06 11.23 -5.41
CA PHE A 198 19.33 11.91 -4.13
C PHE A 198 20.71 12.61 -4.09
N GLN A 199 21.63 12.26 -4.99
CA GLN A 199 22.91 12.96 -5.14
C GLN A 199 22.84 14.10 -6.17
N ILE A 200 21.92 14.00 -7.15
CA ILE A 200 21.66 15.02 -8.19
C ILE A 200 20.69 16.13 -7.70
N THR A 201 20.38 16.16 -6.40
CA THR A 201 19.60 17.25 -5.77
C THR A 201 20.43 18.16 -4.85
N PRO A 202 21.55 18.76 -5.30
CA PRO A 202 21.97 20.04 -4.75
C PRO A 202 21.09 21.13 -5.38
N TYR A 203 20.39 21.91 -4.55
CA TYR A 203 20.30 23.33 -4.89
C TYR A 203 21.68 23.88 -4.54
N GLU A 204 22.37 24.42 -5.52
CA GLU A 204 23.66 25.07 -5.32
C GLU A 204 23.41 26.34 -4.49
N ASP A 205 23.71 26.28 -3.19
CA ASP A 205 24.01 27.48 -2.38
C ASP A 205 25.40 28.01 -2.83
N GLU A 206 25.51 28.38 -4.11
CA GLU A 206 26.60 29.19 -4.62
C GLU A 206 26.25 30.67 -4.38
N ASP A 207 26.86 31.21 -3.33
CA ASP A 207 27.16 32.63 -3.13
C ASP A 207 26.08 33.63 -3.60
N ILE A 208 24.97 33.72 -2.83
CA ILE A 208 24.23 34.99 -2.75
C ILE A 208 25.10 35.96 -1.94
N ASP A 209 26.08 36.55 -2.62
CA ASP A 209 26.72 37.78 -2.19
C ASP A 209 25.62 38.78 -1.81
N ILE A 210 25.77 39.42 -0.64
CA ILE A 210 24.87 40.48 -0.18
C ILE A 210 25.20 41.76 -0.98
N VAL A 211 24.92 41.72 -2.28
CA VAL A 211 24.83 42.90 -3.12
C VAL A 211 23.56 43.61 -2.70
N THR A 212 23.73 44.62 -1.84
CA THR A 212 22.67 45.56 -1.48
C THR A 212 22.00 46.09 -2.75
N CYS A 213 20.78 45.62 -3.03
CA CYS A 213 19.91 46.20 -4.04
C CYS A 213 19.48 47.60 -3.57
N GLN A 214 20.38 48.57 -3.72
CA GLN A 214 20.05 49.98 -3.67
C GLN A 214 19.08 50.26 -4.81
N PHE A 215 17.79 50.32 -4.49
CA PHE A 215 16.77 50.73 -5.46
C PHE A 215 17.15 52.11 -6.02
N PRO A 216 17.37 52.25 -7.33
CA PRO A 216 17.67 53.55 -7.93
C PRO A 216 16.41 54.40 -7.91
N VAL A 217 16.32 55.31 -6.94
CA VAL A 217 15.30 56.36 -6.93
C VAL A 217 15.67 57.43 -7.96
N THR A 218 14.68 57.86 -8.75
CA THR A 218 14.52 59.12 -9.55
C THR A 218 14.13 58.86 -11.02
N PRO A 219 13.56 59.85 -11.76
CA PRO A 219 12.55 60.84 -11.36
C PRO A 219 11.34 60.95 -12.34
N LYS A 220 10.32 61.74 -11.97
CA LYS A 220 9.06 61.98 -12.71
C LYS A 220 9.23 62.68 -14.08
N MET A 221 8.37 62.33 -15.05
CA MET A 221 7.66 63.25 -15.97
C MET A 221 6.25 62.68 -16.29
N MET A 222 5.15 63.33 -15.89
CA MET A 222 4.19 64.13 -16.71
C MET A 222 3.60 63.36 -17.92
N TYR A 223 2.28 63.21 -18.13
CA TYR A 223 1.05 63.93 -17.72
C TYR A 223 -0.11 62.94 -17.42
N GLY A 224 -1.30 63.30 -16.88
CA GLY A 224 -1.74 64.56 -16.25
C GLY A 224 -3.25 64.89 -16.43
N VAL A 225 -4.06 64.81 -15.35
CA VAL A 225 -5.46 65.33 -15.14
C VAL A 225 -6.56 64.65 -16.00
N LYS A 226 -7.64 64.05 -15.47
CA LYS A 226 -8.65 64.46 -14.46
C LYS A 226 -9.10 63.24 -13.63
N GLU A 227 -9.15 63.29 -12.31
CA GLU A 227 -10.29 63.79 -11.50
C GLU A 227 -11.61 63.06 -11.78
N ASP A 228 -11.94 62.08 -10.91
CA ASP A 228 -13.11 62.25 -10.04
C ASP A 228 -12.89 61.52 -8.68
N MET A 229 -13.57 61.97 -7.63
CA MET A 229 -13.23 61.66 -6.23
C MET A 229 -14.45 61.23 -5.39
N SER A 230 -14.37 60.07 -4.73
CA SER A 230 -15.13 59.74 -3.49
C SER A 230 -14.47 58.53 -2.82
N VAL A 231 -13.70 58.72 -1.74
CA VAL A 231 -14.13 58.82 -0.32
C VAL A 231 -14.55 57.46 0.27
N ILE A 232 -13.63 56.91 1.06
CA ILE A 232 -13.83 55.78 2.00
C ILE A 232 -14.64 56.28 3.21
N PRO A 233 -15.25 55.40 4.01
CA PRO A 233 -14.59 55.06 5.28
C PRO A 233 -14.60 53.57 5.65
N GLU A 234 -13.60 53.18 6.43
CA GLU A 234 -13.48 51.90 7.12
C GLU A 234 -14.36 51.87 8.38
N GLU A 235 -14.94 50.71 8.70
CA GLU A 235 -15.46 50.23 10.01
C GLU A 235 -16.26 48.93 9.72
N PHE A 236 -16.26 47.83 10.48
CA PHE A 236 -15.90 47.57 11.88
C PHE A 236 -15.14 46.23 12.06
N THR A 237 -14.64 46.01 13.27
CA THR A 237 -13.97 44.79 13.75
C THR A 237 -14.93 43.64 14.11
N ASP A 238 -14.34 42.47 14.41
CA ASP A 238 -14.86 41.37 15.24
C ASP A 238 -16.11 40.60 14.79
N LEU A 239 -15.90 39.35 14.36
CA LEU A 239 -16.88 38.27 14.49
C LEU A 239 -16.20 36.97 14.96
N ASP A 240 -16.35 36.68 16.25
CA ASP A 240 -16.01 35.40 16.88
C ASP A 240 -16.78 34.24 16.24
N LEU A 241 -16.05 33.25 15.72
CA LEU A 241 -16.62 32.00 15.19
C LEU A 241 -16.57 30.86 16.21
N LEU A 242 -17.13 31.09 17.41
CA LEU A 242 -17.39 30.05 18.41
C LEU A 242 -18.78 30.19 19.04
N SER A 243 -19.80 29.65 18.37
CA SER A 243 -21.07 29.27 19.02
C SER A 243 -21.79 28.16 18.27
N ILE A 244 -22.00 27.04 18.97
CA ILE A 244 -22.74 25.86 18.50
C ILE A 244 -24.22 26.04 18.90
N PRO A 245 -25.20 25.94 17.98
CA PRO A 245 -26.61 25.90 18.35
C PRO A 245 -26.99 24.54 18.94
N SER A 246 -27.52 24.55 20.16
CA SER A 246 -28.24 23.40 20.73
C SER A 246 -29.59 23.23 20.02
N MET A 247 -29.91 22.03 19.53
CA MET A 247 -31.27 21.68 19.12
C MET A 247 -32.02 21.06 20.30
N ASN A 248 -32.98 21.81 20.84
CA ASN A 248 -33.95 21.32 21.81
C ASN A 248 -35.03 20.46 21.15
N ALA A 249 -35.58 19.54 21.93
CA ALA A 249 -36.65 18.63 21.50
C ALA A 249 -37.97 19.35 21.22
N LEU A 250 -38.77 18.78 20.32
CA LEU A 250 -40.21 19.00 20.25
C LEU A 250 -40.93 17.66 20.26
N SER A 251 -41.68 17.43 21.33
CA SER A 251 -42.73 16.42 21.41
C SER A 251 -44.03 16.98 20.82
N ASN A 252 -44.73 16.17 20.03
CA ASN A 252 -46.20 16.10 19.96
C ASN A 252 -46.58 14.79 19.27
#